data_AF-A0AAX3I926-F1
#
_entry.id   AF-A0AAX3I926-F1
#
_cell.length_a   1.000
_cell.length_b   1.000
_cell.length_c   1.000
_cell.angle_alpha   90.00
_cell.angle_beta   90.00
_cell.angle_gamma   90.00
#
_symmetry.space_group_name_H-M   'P 1'
#
loop_
_entity.id
_entity.type
_entity.pdbx_description
1 polymer ?
#
loop_
_entity_poly.entity_id
_entity_poly.type
_entity_poly.pdbx_seq_one_letter_code
_entity_poly.pdbx_strand_id
1 'polypeptide(L)'
;MMDALAIKLWVKNLGLGFTELVAEGKIPNQPLVKSFEDSNWPTMQPVEGVELLFSDTTTSLKQILITLIPTVGQPVYAGGLPSPFSLMINQQSVRSALGEPMDSRGRARLPGGLGIRGGWDAYKLFSEWHPNAKL
;
A
#
# COMPACT_ATOMS: atom_id res chain seq x y z
N MET A 1 10.92 -10.35 -11.72
CA MET A 1 10.35 -9.02 -11.38
C MET A 1 8.85 -9.20 -11.16
N MET A 2 8.25 -8.50 -10.21
CA MET A 2 6.83 -8.68 -9.90
C MET A 2 5.93 -8.01 -10.95
N ASP A 3 4.84 -8.67 -11.33
CA ASP A 3 3.88 -8.16 -12.32
C ASP A 3 2.72 -7.37 -11.65
N ALA A 4 2.16 -6.41 -12.39
CA ALA A 4 1.00 -5.63 -12.01
C ALA A 4 -0.22 -6.50 -11.66
N LEU A 5 -0.34 -7.70 -12.26
CA LEU A 5 -1.39 -8.67 -11.91
C LEU A 5 -1.34 -9.08 -10.44
N ALA A 6 -0.15 -9.17 -9.84
CA ALA A 6 -0.04 -9.53 -8.44
C ALA A 6 -0.56 -8.41 -7.51
N ILE A 7 -0.25 -7.15 -7.82
CA ILE A 7 -0.82 -6.01 -7.09
C ILE A 7 -2.36 -5.98 -7.25
N LYS A 8 -2.88 -6.22 -8.46
CA LYS A 8 -4.34 -6.31 -8.69
C LYS A 8 -4.97 -7.42 -7.85
N LEU A 9 -4.33 -8.59 -7.82
CA LEU A 9 -4.78 -9.72 -7.02
C LEU A 9 -4.87 -9.34 -5.54
N TRP A 10 -3.85 -8.68 -4.99
CA TRP A 10 -3.84 -8.26 -3.59
C TRP A 10 -4.89 -7.21 -3.29
N VAL A 11 -5.05 -6.20 -4.15
CA VAL A 11 -6.10 -5.16 -4.01
C VAL A 11 -7.49 -5.80 -3.97
N LYS A 12 -7.77 -6.77 -4.84
CA LYS A 12 -9.04 -7.50 -4.86
C LYS A 12 -9.32 -8.29 -3.57
N ASN A 13 -8.26 -8.69 -2.86
CA ASN A 13 -8.36 -9.49 -1.64
C ASN A 13 -8.08 -8.68 -0.36
N LEU A 14 -8.10 -7.34 -0.42
CA LEU A 14 -8.17 -6.50 0.78
C LEU A 14 -9.36 -6.92 1.63
N GLY A 15 -9.15 -7.15 2.93
CA GLY A 15 -10.14 -7.65 3.88
C GLY A 15 -10.11 -9.16 4.10
N LEU A 16 -9.42 -9.92 3.26
CA LEU A 16 -9.26 -11.38 3.43
C LEU A 16 -8.23 -11.72 4.50
N GLY A 17 -8.41 -12.86 5.19
CA GLY A 17 -7.51 -13.32 6.26
C GLY A 17 -6.16 -13.82 5.74
N PHE A 18 -5.10 -13.64 6.54
CA PHE A 18 -3.74 -14.12 6.22
C PHE A 18 -3.70 -15.61 5.87
N THR A 19 -4.30 -16.47 6.70
CA THR A 19 -4.30 -17.93 6.48
C THR A 19 -4.96 -18.32 5.16
N GLU A 20 -6.06 -17.65 4.80
CA GLU A 20 -6.80 -17.88 3.56
C GLU A 20 -6.00 -17.39 2.35
N LEU A 21 -5.39 -16.20 2.45
CA LEU A 21 -4.50 -15.65 1.41
C LEU A 21 -3.31 -16.58 1.13
N VAL A 22 -2.72 -17.19 2.16
CA VAL A 22 -1.62 -18.14 2.02
C VAL A 22 -2.10 -19.48 1.44
N ALA A 23 -3.20 -20.03 1.97
CA ALA A 23 -3.74 -21.32 1.52
C ALA A 23 -4.14 -21.31 0.04
N GLU A 24 -4.68 -20.19 -0.44
CA GLU A 24 -5.03 -20.00 -1.86
C GLU A 24 -3.86 -19.52 -2.73
N GLY A 25 -2.65 -19.38 -2.18
CA GLY A 25 -1.46 -18.96 -2.91
C GLY A 25 -1.51 -17.51 -3.42
N LYS A 26 -2.33 -16.65 -2.80
CA LYS A 26 -2.47 -15.23 -3.17
C LYS A 26 -1.31 -14.39 -2.66
N ILE A 27 -0.70 -14.77 -1.54
CA ILE A 27 0.50 -14.15 -0.97
C ILE A 27 1.52 -15.24 -0.60
N PRO A 28 2.83 -14.92 -0.51
CA PRO A 28 3.81 -15.89 -0.04
C PRO A 28 3.57 -16.24 1.43
N ASN A 29 3.90 -17.49 1.80
CA ASN A 29 3.86 -17.93 3.19
C ASN A 29 5.08 -17.42 3.97
N GLN A 30 5.04 -16.14 4.33
CA GLN A 30 6.07 -15.47 5.13
C GLN A 30 5.48 -15.04 6.48
N PRO A 31 6.28 -15.02 7.56
CA PRO A 31 5.81 -14.57 8.85
C PRO A 31 5.44 -13.09 8.81
N LEU A 32 4.42 -12.72 9.59
CA LEU A 32 4.11 -11.31 9.84
C LEU A 32 5.05 -10.78 10.92
N VAL A 33 5.58 -9.58 10.70
CA VAL A 33 6.52 -8.89 11.59
C VAL A 33 5.85 -7.66 12.16
N LYS A 34 5.95 -7.45 13.47
CA LYS A 34 5.56 -6.18 14.08
C LYS A 34 6.77 -5.24 14.12
N SER A 35 6.61 -4.01 13.65
CA SER A 35 7.67 -3.00 13.70
C SER A 35 8.04 -2.60 15.14
N PHE A 36 7.09 -2.71 16.07
CA PHE A 36 7.25 -2.49 17.50
C PHE A 36 6.36 -3.48 18.27
N GLU A 37 6.71 -3.83 19.50
CA GLU A 37 5.98 -4.80 20.32
C GLU A 37 4.47 -4.48 20.43
N ASP A 38 4.16 -3.20 20.62
CA ASP A 38 2.80 -2.66 20.75
C ASP A 38 2.16 -2.24 19.40
N SER A 39 2.78 -2.58 18.26
CA SER A 39 2.17 -2.29 16.96
C SER A 39 0.92 -3.15 16.74
N ASN A 40 -0.19 -2.49 16.40
CA ASN A 40 -1.45 -3.11 15.97
C ASN A 40 -1.45 -3.45 14.47
N TRP A 41 -0.32 -3.26 13.79
CA TRP A 41 -0.17 -3.40 12.35
C TRP A 41 0.99 -4.36 12.03
N PRO A 42 0.80 -5.67 12.23
CA PRO A 42 1.73 -6.66 11.71
C PRO A 42 1.86 -6.53 10.18
N THR A 43 3.08 -6.61 9.66
CA THR A 43 3.38 -6.41 8.24
C THR A 43 4.11 -7.60 7.62
N MET A 44 3.99 -7.74 6.29
CA MET A 44 4.81 -8.63 5.48
C MET A 44 5.47 -7.83 4.36
N GLN A 45 6.73 -8.14 4.05
CA GLN A 45 7.49 -7.55 2.96
C GLN A 45 7.74 -8.61 1.87
N PRO A 46 6.77 -8.87 0.97
CA PRO A 46 6.89 -9.95 -0.01
C PRO A 46 7.98 -9.68 -1.06
N VAL A 47 8.23 -8.40 -1.36
CA VAL A 47 9.26 -7.92 -2.30
C VAL A 47 9.75 -6.54 -1.87
N GLU A 48 10.91 -6.11 -2.38
CA GLU A 48 11.47 -4.79 -2.11
C GLU A 48 10.47 -3.67 -2.44
N GLY A 49 10.33 -2.75 -1.48
CA GLY A 49 9.47 -1.57 -1.61
C GLY A 49 7.98 -1.84 -1.48
N VAL A 50 7.55 -3.06 -1.11
CA VAL A 50 6.15 -3.39 -0.84
C VAL A 50 5.97 -3.85 0.59
N GLU A 51 4.95 -3.31 1.26
CA GLU A 51 4.51 -3.77 2.58
C GLU A 51 3.01 -4.10 2.54
N LEU A 52 2.68 -5.31 3.00
CA LEU A 52 1.32 -5.76 3.24
C LEU A 52 1.03 -5.60 4.73
N LEU A 53 0.13 -4.69 5.09
CA LEU A 53 -0.28 -4.45 6.47
C LEU A 53 -1.52 -5.27 6.79
N PHE A 54 -1.48 -5.98 7.91
CA PHE A 54 -2.58 -6.78 8.42
C PHE A 54 -3.14 -6.17 9.70
N SER A 55 -4.40 -6.45 9.99
CA SER A 55 -5.02 -6.15 11.28
C SER A 55 -4.52 -7.14 12.33
N ASP A 56 -4.08 -6.66 13.48
CA ASP A 56 -3.70 -7.48 14.64
C ASP A 56 -4.83 -8.38 15.16
N THR A 57 -6.07 -7.89 15.16
CA THR A 57 -7.25 -8.54 15.73
C THR A 57 -7.84 -9.58 14.80
N THR A 58 -8.00 -9.24 13.52
CA THR A 58 -8.66 -10.10 12.53
C THR A 58 -7.69 -10.84 11.62
N THR A 59 -6.40 -10.48 11.64
CA THR A 59 -5.38 -10.97 10.71
C THR A 59 -5.75 -10.77 9.23
N SER A 60 -6.65 -9.83 8.95
CA SER A 60 -7.06 -9.50 7.58
C SER A 60 -6.12 -8.49 6.93
N LEU A 61 -5.88 -8.61 5.62
CA LEU A 61 -5.09 -7.67 4.84
C LEU A 61 -5.81 -6.32 4.78
N LYS A 62 -5.20 -5.25 5.32
CA LYS A 62 -5.81 -3.93 5.42
C LYS A 62 -5.26 -2.92 4.42
N GLN A 63 -3.97 -2.97 4.17
CA GLN A 63 -3.31 -1.98 3.34
C GLN A 63 -2.14 -2.59 2.58
N ILE A 64 -1.93 -2.08 1.36
CA ILE A 64 -0.76 -2.36 0.54
C ILE A 64 -0.03 -1.03 0.39
N LEU A 65 1.19 -0.95 0.92
CA LEU A 65 2.06 0.21 0.77
C LEU A 65 3.12 -0.10 -0.28
N ILE A 66 3.32 0.82 -1.22
CA ILE A 66 4.33 0.70 -2.29
C ILE A 66 5.19 1.95 -2.30
N THR A 67 6.50 1.76 -2.14
CA THR A 67 7.50 2.84 -2.17
C THR A 67 8.06 3.00 -3.57
N LEU A 68 7.72 4.10 -4.26
CA LEU A 68 8.23 4.41 -5.60
C LEU A 68 9.48 5.30 -5.57
N ILE A 69 9.59 6.16 -4.55
CA ILE A 69 10.73 7.06 -4.35
C ILE A 69 11.10 6.99 -2.87
N PRO A 70 12.34 6.60 -2.53
CA PRO A 70 12.77 6.50 -1.15
C PRO A 70 13.00 7.89 -0.56
N THR A 71 12.67 8.07 0.71
CA THR A 71 12.86 9.33 1.43
C THR A 71 13.99 9.26 2.47
N VAL A 72 14.24 8.07 3.01
CA VAL A 72 15.26 7.77 4.04
C VAL A 72 15.84 6.35 3.83
N GLY A 73 16.26 6.02 2.61
CA GLY A 73 16.95 4.75 2.31
C GLY A 73 16.05 3.51 2.35
N GLN A 74 14.73 3.67 2.26
CA GLN A 74 13.82 2.52 2.14
C GLN A 74 14.06 1.77 0.81
N PRO A 75 13.79 0.46 0.77
CA PRO A 75 13.75 -0.29 -0.49
C PRO A 75 12.74 0.31 -1.47
N VAL A 76 13.05 0.26 -2.77
CA VAL A 76 12.23 0.87 -3.83
C VAL A 76 11.59 -0.23 -4.67
N TYR A 77 10.30 -0.09 -4.93
CA TYR A 77 9.58 -1.00 -5.79
C TYR A 77 9.92 -0.75 -7.26
N ALA A 78 10.34 -1.81 -7.95
CA ALA A 78 10.69 -1.77 -9.37
C ALA A 78 9.77 -2.62 -10.26
N GLY A 79 8.69 -3.20 -9.71
CA GLY A 79 7.75 -4.06 -10.45
C GLY A 79 6.70 -3.29 -11.25
N GLY A 80 5.82 -4.03 -11.91
CA GLY A 80 4.68 -3.45 -12.63
C GLY A 80 3.58 -2.95 -11.70
N LEU A 81 2.94 -1.82 -12.05
CA LEU A 81 1.78 -1.31 -11.35
C LEU A 81 0.51 -1.42 -12.21
N PRO A 82 -0.67 -1.60 -11.60
CA PRO A 82 -1.93 -1.58 -12.34
C PRO A 82 -2.22 -0.18 -12.88
N SER A 83 -2.71 -0.13 -14.13
CA SER A 83 -3.27 1.11 -14.70
C SER A 83 -4.29 1.75 -13.73
N PRO A 84 -4.26 3.07 -13.53
CA PRO A 84 -3.48 4.07 -14.27
C PRO A 84 -2.07 4.34 -13.71
N PHE A 85 -1.62 3.56 -12.72
CA PHE A 85 -0.36 3.81 -12.03
C PHE A 85 0.86 3.32 -12.80
N SER A 86 1.99 4.03 -12.65
CA SER A 86 3.29 3.69 -13.21
C SER A 86 4.40 4.13 -12.26
N LEU A 87 5.61 3.60 -12.43
CA LEU A 87 6.73 3.89 -11.52
C LEU A 87 7.14 5.38 -11.52
N MET A 88 6.93 6.07 -12.63
CA MET A 88 7.25 7.50 -12.79
C MET A 88 6.01 8.40 -12.65
N ILE A 89 4.94 7.90 -12.03
CA ILE A 89 3.72 8.69 -11.83
C ILE A 89 3.95 9.82 -10.83
N ASN A 90 3.30 10.95 -11.05
CA ASN A 90 3.29 12.09 -10.14
C ASN A 90 1.87 12.46 -9.72
N GLN A 91 1.76 13.33 -8.71
CA GLN A 91 0.46 13.75 -8.15
C GLN A 91 -0.49 14.30 -9.22
N GLN A 92 0.01 15.14 -10.13
CA GLN A 92 -0.81 15.73 -11.19
C GLN A 92 -1.39 14.64 -12.11
N SER A 93 -0.58 13.64 -12.46
CA SER A 93 -1.01 12.52 -13.30
C SER A 93 -2.09 11.67 -12.61
N VAL A 94 -1.97 11.45 -11.30
CA VAL A 94 -2.98 10.74 -10.50
C VAL A 94 -4.29 11.53 -10.49
N ARG A 95 -4.25 12.84 -10.24
CA ARG A 95 -5.45 13.71 -10.27
C ARG A 95 -6.11 13.74 -11.63
N SER A 96 -5.33 13.80 -12.70
CA SER A 96 -5.86 13.72 -14.08
C SER A 96 -6.53 12.37 -14.38
N ALA A 97 -6.04 11.27 -13.79
CA ALA A 97 -6.60 9.94 -14.02
C ALA A 97 -7.79 9.59 -13.11
N LEU A 98 -7.77 10.05 -11.85
CA LEU A 98 -8.76 9.67 -10.82
C LEU A 98 -9.74 10.80 -10.47
N GLY A 99 -9.51 12.02 -10.93
CA GLY A 99 -10.26 13.21 -10.54
C GLY A 99 -9.74 13.86 -9.26
N GLU A 100 -10.58 14.65 -8.60
CA GLU A 100 -10.23 15.30 -7.33
C GLU A 100 -10.20 14.28 -6.17
N PRO A 101 -9.19 14.36 -5.27
CA PRO A 101 -9.13 13.50 -4.11
C PRO A 101 -10.27 13.82 -3.12
N MET A 102 -10.70 12.82 -2.36
CA MET A 102 -11.68 13.02 -1.29
C MET A 102 -11.12 13.89 -0.15
N ASP A 103 -9.81 13.78 0.06
CA ASP A 103 -9.06 14.52 1.07
C ASP A 103 -7.61 14.62 0.59
N SER A 104 -6.96 15.72 0.91
CA SER A 104 -5.61 16.02 0.46
C SER A 104 -4.90 16.87 1.50
N ARG A 105 -3.64 16.52 1.75
CA ARG A 105 -2.74 17.32 2.56
C ARG A 105 -1.49 17.65 1.77
N GLY A 106 -1.19 18.93 1.66
CA GLY A 106 0.08 19.38 1.08
C GLY A 106 1.29 18.99 1.94
N ARG A 107 2.47 19.10 1.34
CA ARG A 107 3.74 19.01 2.08
C ARG A 107 3.76 20.01 3.23
N ALA A 108 4.31 19.62 4.36
CA ALA A 108 4.37 20.46 5.55
C ALA A 108 5.82 20.65 6.02
N ARG A 109 6.10 21.77 6.67
CA ARG A 109 7.37 21.99 7.37
C ARG A 109 7.37 21.09 8.62
N LEU A 110 8.35 20.20 8.69
CA LEU A 110 8.53 19.35 9.86
C LEU A 110 9.31 20.09 10.96
N PRO A 111 8.98 19.89 12.24
CA PRO A 111 9.75 20.43 13.36
C PRO A 111 11.18 19.87 13.36
N GLY A 112 12.11 20.58 14.00
CA GLY A 112 13.51 20.14 14.13
C GLY A 112 14.38 20.35 12.89
N GLY A 113 14.00 21.24 11.96
CA GLY A 113 14.83 21.60 10.80
C GLY A 113 14.85 20.57 9.67
N LEU A 114 13.95 19.57 9.70
CA LEU A 114 13.87 18.47 8.73
C LEU A 114 13.32 18.88 7.34
N GLY A 115 13.19 20.18 7.09
CA GLY A 115 12.72 20.74 5.82
C GLY A 115 11.20 20.62 5.59
N ILE A 116 10.79 20.76 4.33
CA ILE A 116 9.40 20.63 3.89
C ILE A 116 9.25 19.27 3.20
N ARG A 117 8.51 18.33 3.80
CA ARG A 117 8.30 16.97 3.27
C ARG A 117 6.87 16.48 3.54
N GLY A 118 6.57 15.29 3.01
CA GLY A 118 5.27 14.62 3.16
C GLY A 118 4.20 15.18 2.23
N GLY A 119 2.95 15.04 2.67
CA GLY A 119 1.76 15.28 1.88
C GLY A 119 1.20 14.00 1.28
N TRP A 120 -0.10 14.00 1.00
CA TRP A 120 -0.83 12.85 0.47
C TRP A 120 -2.14 13.30 -0.19
N ASP A 121 -2.63 12.48 -1.11
CA ASP A 121 -3.98 12.56 -1.66
C ASP A 121 -4.67 11.22 -1.37
N ALA A 122 -5.92 11.26 -0.87
CA ALA A 122 -6.74 10.08 -0.65
C ALA A 122 -7.88 10.03 -1.66
N TYR A 123 -8.12 8.85 -2.23
CA TYR A 123 -9.17 8.62 -3.22
C TYR A 123 -10.08 7.48 -2.76
N LYS A 124 -11.38 7.62 -3.03
CA LYS A 124 -12.34 6.54 -2.80
C LYS A 124 -12.46 5.81 -4.13
N LEU A 125 -11.95 4.59 -4.18
CA LEU A 125 -12.13 3.75 -5.36
C LEU A 125 -13.51 3.07 -5.28
N PHE A 126 -14.00 2.57 -6.40
CA PHE A 126 -15.27 1.84 -6.45
C PHE A 126 -15.17 0.53 -5.66
N SER A 127 -16.24 0.18 -4.93
CA SER A 127 -16.29 -1.05 -4.10
C SER A 127 -16.05 -2.33 -4.90
N GLU A 128 -16.37 -2.32 -6.19
CA GLU A 128 -16.09 -3.38 -7.15
C GLU A 128 -14.61 -3.78 -7.21
N TRP A 129 -13.70 -2.85 -6.89
CA TRP A 129 -12.26 -3.10 -6.91
C TRP A 129 -11.74 -3.73 -5.62
N HIS A 130 -12.51 -3.63 -4.54
CA HIS A 130 -12.19 -4.15 -3.21
C HIS A 130 -13.43 -4.77 -2.55
N PRO A 131 -14.02 -5.81 -3.16
CA PRO A 131 -15.31 -6.37 -2.73
C PRO A 131 -15.29 -6.95 -1.30
N ASN A 132 -14.09 -7.27 -0.80
CA ASN A 132 -13.87 -7.85 0.52
C ASN A 132 -13.52 -6.79 1.59
N ALA A 133 -13.26 -5.54 1.20
CA ALA A 133 -12.93 -4.48 2.14
C ALA A 133 -14.22 -3.94 2.78
N LYS A 134 -14.35 -4.14 4.09
CA LYS A 134 -15.44 -3.55 4.88
C LYS A 134 -15.03 -2.12 5.27
N LEU A 135 -15.93 -1.16 5.01
CA LEU A 135 -15.83 0.22 5.53
C LEU A 135 -16.04 0.25 7.04
#